data_AF-A0A933VDY0-F1
#
_entry.id   AF-A0A933VDY0-F1
#
_cell.length_a   1.000
_cell.length_b   1.000
_cell.length_c   1.000
_cell.angle_alpha   90.00
_cell.angle_beta   90.00
_cell.angle_gamma   90.00
#
_symmetry.space_group_name_H-M   'P 1'
#
loop_
_entity.id
_entity.type
_entity.pdbx_description
1 polymer ?
#
loop_
_entity_poly.entity_id
_entity_poly.type
_entity_poly.pdbx_seq_one_letter_code
_entity_poly.pdbx_strand_id
1 'polypeptide(L)'
;MLRHLYLISLCAILGFVAACTAPMPTVAPTTAPTATMVPPTATAVPPTATATRVPATATVIAPAPTSLPPTPGVQNITLTWFGQSMFTLKIANGLTIMIDPVGASVGYKVSTLTGIDVVTVSHEHSDHNNVALASGTPKILRGLAGSDWAKVDETIQGVRIRNVNVYHDDTQGSARGKNAVFV
;
A
#
# COMPACT_ATOMS: atom_id res chain seq x y z
N MET A 1 -60.24 15.09 -50.50
CA MET A 1 -59.23 15.55 -49.52
C MET A 1 -58.14 14.47 -49.54
N LEU A 2 -56.91 14.70 -50.03
CA LEU A 2 -55.77 15.40 -49.38
C LEU A 2 -55.41 14.74 -48.03
N ARG A 3 -54.18 14.28 -47.71
CA ARG A 3 -52.86 14.01 -48.36
C ARG A 3 -52.12 13.01 -47.43
N HIS A 4 -51.14 12.15 -47.74
CA HIS A 4 -50.42 11.57 -48.92
C HIS A 4 -50.09 10.10 -48.50
N LEU A 5 -49.73 9.08 -49.30
CA LEU A 5 -49.07 8.88 -50.61
C LEU A 5 -47.52 8.76 -50.61
N TYR A 6 -47.06 7.50 -50.54
CA TYR A 6 -45.77 6.94 -51.03
C TYR A 6 -44.47 7.39 -50.32
N LEU A 7 -43.29 6.78 -50.46
CA LEU A 7 -42.71 5.45 -50.84
C LEU A 7 -41.22 5.77 -51.23
N ILE A 8 -40.33 4.77 -51.41
CA ILE A 8 -38.97 4.91 -52.01
C ILE A 8 -37.95 5.57 -51.03
N SER A 9 -36.65 5.22 -50.96
CA SER A 9 -35.83 4.30 -51.77
C SER A 9 -34.94 3.39 -50.94
N LEU A 10 -34.64 2.21 -51.51
CA LEU A 10 -33.36 1.53 -51.28
C LEU A 10 -32.25 2.29 -52.02
N CYS A 11 -31.07 2.47 -51.42
CA CYS A 11 -29.88 2.87 -52.16
C CYS A 11 -28.59 2.43 -51.44
N ALA A 12 -27.77 1.63 -52.11
CA ALA A 12 -26.41 1.31 -51.68
C ALA A 12 -25.43 1.90 -52.69
N ILE A 13 -24.51 2.75 -52.25
CA ILE A 13 -23.45 3.34 -53.08
C ILE A 13 -22.12 3.24 -52.31
N LEU A 14 -21.05 2.99 -53.06
CA LEU A 14 -19.72 2.74 -52.53
C LEU A 14 -19.02 4.03 -52.09
N GLY A 15 -18.24 3.92 -51.02
CA GLY A 15 -16.90 4.48 -50.86
C GLY A 15 -16.65 5.99 -51.04
N PHE A 16 -16.11 6.61 -50.00
CA PHE A 16 -14.88 7.41 -50.13
C PHE A 16 -14.17 7.50 -48.77
N VAL A 17 -12.97 6.92 -48.65
CA VAL A 17 -12.15 7.06 -47.42
C VAL A 17 -11.31 8.32 -47.56
N ALA A 18 -11.88 9.46 -47.18
CA ALA A 18 -11.20 10.75 -47.18
C ALA A 18 -10.23 10.85 -45.99
N ALA A 19 -8.95 10.57 -46.22
CA ALA A 19 -7.90 10.67 -45.21
C ALA A 19 -7.59 12.15 -44.86
N CYS A 20 -8.26 12.69 -43.83
CA CYS A 20 -7.98 14.03 -43.32
C CYS A 20 -6.70 14.05 -42.47
N THR A 21 -5.55 14.24 -43.13
CA THR A 21 -4.26 14.50 -42.49
C THR A 21 -4.10 15.97 -42.10
N ALA A 22 -4.75 16.38 -41.01
CA ALA A 22 -4.50 17.68 -40.39
C ALA A 22 -3.18 17.65 -39.59
N PRO A 23 -2.24 18.60 -39.80
CA PRO A 23 -1.02 18.68 -39.01
C PRO A 23 -1.31 19.17 -37.58
N MET A 24 -0.75 18.47 -36.59
CA MET A 24 -0.83 18.88 -35.18
C MET A 24 -0.03 20.17 -34.94
N PRO A 25 -0.55 21.15 -34.17
CA PRO A 25 0.19 22.36 -33.86
C PRO A 25 1.38 22.06 -32.93
N THR A 26 2.59 22.39 -33.36
CA THR A 26 3.81 22.20 -32.56
C THR A 26 3.87 23.22 -31.42
N VAL A 27 3.48 22.80 -30.21
CA VAL A 27 3.66 23.60 -28.99
C VAL A 27 5.14 23.61 -28.62
N ALA A 28 5.75 24.79 -28.53
CA ALA A 28 7.15 24.93 -28.12
C ALA A 28 7.32 24.59 -26.62
N PRO A 29 8.41 23.92 -26.23
CA PRO A 29 8.65 23.57 -24.83
C PRO A 29 8.90 24.84 -24.00
N THR A 30 7.98 25.14 -23.09
CA THR A 30 8.16 26.22 -22.11
C THR A 30 9.07 25.72 -21.00
N THR A 31 10.20 26.40 -20.77
CA THR A 31 11.14 26.08 -19.70
C THR A 31 10.54 26.38 -18.33
N ALA A 32 10.39 25.35 -17.49
CA ALA A 32 9.98 25.51 -16.11
C ALA A 32 11.08 26.25 -15.30
N PRO A 33 10.72 27.14 -14.35
CA PRO A 33 11.70 27.86 -13.54
C PRO A 33 12.39 26.93 -12.54
N THR A 34 13.72 27.00 -12.46
CA THR A 34 14.52 26.23 -11.51
C THR A 34 14.32 26.75 -10.08
N ALA A 35 13.53 26.03 -9.28
CA ALA A 35 13.38 26.32 -7.85
C ALA A 35 14.61 25.86 -7.06
N THR A 36 15.47 26.81 -6.64
CA THR A 36 16.62 26.53 -5.76
C THR A 36 16.16 26.34 -4.31
N MET A 37 15.88 25.09 -3.92
CA MET A 37 15.63 24.76 -2.51
C MET A 37 16.93 24.82 -1.70
N VAL A 38 16.99 25.73 -0.74
CA VAL A 38 17.99 25.69 0.35
C VAL A 38 17.45 24.79 1.46
N PRO A 39 18.13 23.71 1.85
CA PRO A 39 17.66 22.83 2.92
C PRO A 39 17.76 23.53 4.29
N PRO A 40 16.74 23.43 5.17
CA PRO A 40 16.80 24.02 6.50
C PRO A 40 17.81 23.27 7.39
N THR A 41 18.65 24.02 8.12
CA THR A 41 19.64 23.46 9.04
C THR A 41 18.96 22.83 10.26
N ALA A 42 18.93 21.50 10.31
CA ALA A 42 18.42 20.76 11.46
C ALA A 42 19.28 21.05 12.71
N THR A 43 18.73 21.82 13.64
CA THR A 43 19.40 22.15 14.91
C THR A 43 19.14 21.04 15.92
N ALA A 44 20.18 20.32 16.33
CA ALA A 44 20.06 19.21 17.27
C ALA A 44 19.77 19.70 18.70
N VAL A 45 18.78 19.10 19.36
CA VAL A 45 18.45 19.33 20.78
C VAL A 45 18.82 18.05 21.57
N PRO A 46 19.61 18.14 22.65
CA PRO A 46 20.15 16.95 23.33
C PRO A 46 19.22 16.39 24.41
N PRO A 47 19.13 15.06 24.57
CA PRO A 47 18.60 14.44 25.77
C PRO A 47 19.70 14.32 26.84
N THR A 48 19.60 15.05 27.95
CA THR A 48 20.41 14.79 29.16
C THR A 48 19.61 15.15 30.40
N ALA A 49 19.18 14.13 31.13
CA ALA A 49 18.48 14.26 32.42
C ALA A 49 18.84 13.06 33.32
N THR A 50 20.03 13.11 33.91
CA THR A 50 20.49 12.08 34.87
C THR A 50 19.82 12.29 36.22
N ALA A 51 18.83 11.46 36.56
CA ALA A 51 18.17 11.47 37.86
C ALA A 51 18.80 10.44 38.82
N THR A 52 19.68 10.90 39.72
CA THR A 52 20.31 10.06 40.74
C THR A 52 19.61 10.20 42.09
N ARG A 53 19.03 9.10 42.64
CA ARG A 53 18.83 9.02 44.09
C ARG A 53 18.86 7.59 44.67
N VAL A 54 19.71 7.49 45.69
CA VAL A 54 19.92 6.44 46.70
C VAL A 54 18.64 5.67 47.11
N PRO A 55 18.71 4.33 47.32
CA PRO A 55 17.57 3.53 47.75
C PRO A 55 17.16 3.79 49.21
N ALA A 56 15.87 3.58 49.51
CA ALA A 56 15.36 3.44 50.86
C ALA A 56 15.01 1.97 51.13
N THR A 57 15.72 1.32 52.05
CA THR A 57 15.51 -0.10 52.38
C THR A 57 14.24 -0.30 53.22
N ALA A 58 13.12 -0.50 52.54
CA ALA A 58 11.87 -0.96 53.15
C ALA A 58 11.67 -2.46 52.85
N THR A 59 12.03 -3.33 53.79
CA THR A 59 11.81 -4.78 53.68
C THR A 59 10.34 -5.11 53.91
N VAL A 60 9.49 -4.75 52.95
CA VAL A 60 8.14 -5.29 52.84
C VAL A 60 8.27 -6.72 52.33
N ILE A 61 8.01 -7.69 53.20
CA ILE A 61 7.81 -9.09 52.78
C ILE A 61 6.45 -9.14 52.08
N ALA A 62 6.44 -8.79 50.79
CA ALA A 62 5.31 -9.07 49.93
C ALA A 62 5.10 -10.60 49.91
N PRO A 63 3.86 -11.10 50.03
CA PRO A 63 3.60 -12.51 49.76
C PRO A 63 4.07 -12.82 48.34
N ALA A 64 4.69 -13.98 48.13
CA ALA A 64 5.15 -14.40 46.81
C ALA A 64 3.98 -14.28 45.81
N PRO A 65 4.19 -13.64 44.64
CA PRO A 65 3.08 -13.33 43.75
C PRO A 65 2.39 -14.62 43.30
N THR A 66 1.19 -14.86 43.81
CA THR A 66 0.29 -15.90 43.29
C THR A 66 0.22 -15.74 41.79
N SER A 67 0.65 -16.77 41.07
CA SER A 67 0.83 -16.74 39.62
C SER A 67 -0.41 -16.14 38.95
N LEU A 68 -0.21 -15.00 38.28
CA LEU A 68 -1.28 -14.32 37.57
C LEU A 68 -1.97 -15.34 36.64
N PRO A 69 -3.32 -15.42 36.61
CA PRO A 69 -3.99 -16.30 35.65
C PRO A 69 -3.52 -15.94 34.23
N PRO A 70 -3.31 -16.94 33.36
CA PRO A 70 -2.75 -16.69 32.03
C PRO A 70 -3.64 -15.72 31.26
N THR A 71 -3.08 -14.58 30.86
CA THR A 71 -3.78 -13.55 30.10
C THR A 71 -4.43 -14.15 28.85
N PRO A 72 -5.75 -14.01 28.65
CA PRO A 72 -6.41 -14.55 27.47
C PRO A 72 -5.80 -14.01 26.18
N GLY A 73 -5.27 -14.90 25.34
CA GLY A 73 -4.91 -14.58 23.96
C GLY A 73 -3.66 -13.71 23.75
N VAL A 74 -2.56 -13.96 24.48
CA VAL A 74 -1.24 -13.55 23.98
C VAL A 74 -0.90 -14.40 22.75
N GLN A 75 -1.38 -13.95 21.59
CA GLN A 75 -1.07 -14.59 20.31
C GLN A 75 0.41 -14.38 20.01
N ASN A 76 1.18 -15.47 19.94
CA ASN A 76 2.53 -15.42 19.42
C ASN A 76 2.49 -14.92 17.96
N ILE A 77 3.16 -13.79 17.71
CA ILE A 77 3.23 -13.13 16.41
C ILE A 77 4.70 -13.02 16.01
N THR A 78 5.03 -13.50 14.81
CA THR A 78 6.38 -13.41 14.24
C THR A 78 6.35 -12.46 13.05
N LEU A 79 7.05 -11.34 13.15
CA LEU A 79 7.31 -10.44 12.03
C LEU A 79 8.71 -10.72 11.46
N THR A 80 8.78 -11.05 10.17
CA THR A 80 10.06 -11.29 9.45
C THR A 80 10.22 -10.24 8.37
N TRP A 81 11.40 -9.61 8.27
CA TRP A 81 11.72 -8.61 7.24
C TRP A 81 12.56 -9.23 6.12
N PHE A 82 12.28 -8.85 4.87
CA PHE A 82 12.97 -9.38 3.68
C PHE A 82 13.69 -8.31 2.85
N GLY A 83 13.49 -7.03 3.16
CA GLY A 83 14.06 -5.89 2.43
C GLY A 83 12.99 -4.88 1.98
N GLN A 84 13.38 -3.61 1.83
CA GLN A 84 12.45 -2.50 1.55
C GLN A 84 11.29 -2.53 2.55
N SER A 85 10.05 -2.49 2.07
CA SER A 85 8.81 -2.56 2.85
C SER A 85 8.30 -3.99 3.01
N MET A 86 9.05 -5.00 2.54
CA MET A 86 8.58 -6.38 2.52
C MET A 86 8.73 -7.08 3.86
N PHE A 87 7.60 -7.55 4.40
CA PHE A 87 7.54 -8.37 5.61
C PHE A 87 6.67 -9.61 5.40
N THR A 88 6.84 -10.61 6.26
CA THR A 88 5.77 -11.56 6.57
C THR A 88 5.39 -11.46 8.06
N LEU A 89 4.08 -11.47 8.31
CA LEU A 89 3.47 -11.48 9.62
C LEU A 89 2.79 -12.85 9.81
N LYS A 90 3.37 -13.71 10.64
CA LYS A 90 2.80 -15.01 11.00
C LYS A 90 2.15 -14.93 12.38
N ILE A 91 0.92 -15.41 12.48
CA ILE A 91 0.06 -15.32 13.67
C ILE A 91 -0.16 -16.73 14.25
N ALA A 92 -0.32 -16.84 15.56
CA ALA A 92 -0.46 -18.12 16.29
C ALA A 92 -1.61 -19.04 15.82
N ASN A 93 -2.62 -18.52 15.11
CA ASN A 93 -3.70 -19.31 14.50
C ASN A 93 -3.26 -20.04 13.21
N GLY A 94 -2.06 -19.76 12.69
CA GLY A 94 -1.52 -20.30 11.44
C GLY A 94 -1.39 -19.26 10.33
N LEU A 95 -2.24 -18.22 10.35
CA LEU A 95 -2.35 -17.22 9.29
C LEU A 95 -1.00 -16.52 9.04
N THR A 96 -0.56 -16.53 7.79
CA THR A 96 0.68 -15.89 7.33
C THR A 96 0.37 -14.86 6.25
N ILE A 97 0.56 -13.59 6.60
CA ILE A 97 0.32 -12.43 5.73
C ILE A 97 1.66 -11.92 5.20
N MET A 98 1.80 -11.80 3.87
CA MET A 98 2.89 -11.05 3.24
C MET A 98 2.48 -9.59 3.07
N ILE A 99 3.41 -8.68 3.32
CA ILE A 99 3.20 -7.22 3.26
C ILE A 99 4.19 -6.65 2.23
N ASP A 100 3.68 -5.80 1.33
CA ASP A 100 4.42 -5.06 0.29
C ASP A 100 5.59 -5.82 -0.35
N PRO A 101 5.30 -6.85 -1.19
CA PRO A 101 6.31 -7.70 -1.80
C PRO A 101 7.31 -6.91 -2.65
N VAL A 102 8.61 -7.01 -2.33
CA VAL A 102 9.63 -6.12 -2.88
C VAL A 102 9.90 -6.34 -4.37
N GLY A 103 10.00 -5.25 -5.13
CA GLY A 103 10.39 -5.27 -6.54
C GLY A 103 11.78 -5.85 -6.78
N ALA A 104 11.92 -6.70 -7.81
CA ALA A 104 13.22 -7.26 -8.19
C ALA A 104 14.27 -6.18 -8.58
N SER A 105 13.81 -5.02 -9.05
CA SER A 105 14.62 -3.84 -9.37
C SER A 105 15.30 -3.19 -8.16
N VAL A 106 14.83 -3.46 -6.93
CA VAL A 106 15.38 -2.88 -5.69
C VAL A 106 16.68 -3.58 -5.24
N GLY A 107 16.99 -4.76 -5.81
CA GLY A 107 18.24 -5.48 -5.57
C GLY A 107 18.25 -6.46 -4.38
N TYR A 108 17.15 -6.56 -3.62
CA TYR A 108 17.01 -7.56 -2.56
C TYR A 108 16.84 -8.97 -3.15
N LYS A 109 17.66 -9.92 -2.69
CA LYS A 109 17.65 -11.32 -3.15
C LYS A 109 16.64 -12.16 -2.36
N VAL A 110 15.36 -11.90 -2.59
CA VAL A 110 14.25 -12.66 -1.97
C VAL A 110 13.84 -13.83 -2.86
N SER A 111 13.89 -15.05 -2.32
CA SER A 111 13.31 -16.24 -2.96
C SER A 111 11.79 -16.26 -2.80
N THR A 112 11.06 -16.81 -3.77
CA THR A 112 9.61 -17.06 -3.64
C THR A 112 9.30 -17.85 -2.37
N LEU A 113 8.33 -17.38 -1.59
CA LEU A 113 7.88 -17.98 -0.33
C LEU A 113 6.65 -18.89 -0.54
N THR A 114 6.56 -19.94 0.27
CA THR A 114 5.42 -20.86 0.34
C THR A 114 4.60 -20.61 1.61
N GLY A 115 3.36 -21.09 1.64
CA GLY A 115 2.52 -20.99 2.85
C GLY A 115 2.10 -19.55 3.20
N ILE A 116 1.90 -18.70 2.19
CA ILE A 116 1.33 -17.36 2.33
C ILE A 116 -0.18 -17.46 2.10
N ASP A 117 -0.99 -17.07 3.08
CA ASP A 117 -2.45 -17.06 2.95
C ASP A 117 -2.95 -15.77 2.27
N VAL A 118 -2.31 -14.65 2.60
CA VAL A 118 -2.72 -13.30 2.22
C VAL A 118 -1.51 -12.50 1.77
N VAL A 119 -1.64 -11.76 0.67
CA VAL A 119 -0.68 -10.73 0.26
C VAL A 119 -1.36 -9.38 0.34
N THR A 120 -0.77 -8.44 1.08
CA THR A 120 -1.20 -7.03 1.11
C THR A 120 -0.27 -6.20 0.24
N VAL A 121 -0.85 -5.27 -0.53
CA VAL A 121 -0.13 -4.31 -1.38
C VAL A 121 -0.68 -2.92 -1.07
N SER A 122 0.13 -2.07 -0.43
CA SER A 122 -0.27 -0.73 0.01
C SER A 122 -0.59 0.21 -1.16
N HIS A 123 0.21 0.15 -2.23
CA HIS A 123 0.05 0.91 -3.47
C HIS A 123 0.84 0.26 -4.62
N GLU A 124 0.64 0.75 -5.85
CA GLU A 124 1.09 0.07 -7.08
C GLU A 124 2.46 0.53 -7.63
N HIS A 125 3.36 1.04 -6.79
CA HIS A 125 4.76 1.24 -7.21
C HIS A 125 5.48 -0.12 -7.33
N SER A 126 6.41 -0.20 -8.29
CA SER A 126 7.08 -1.45 -8.67
C SER A 126 8.00 -2.03 -7.60
N ASP A 127 8.36 -1.25 -6.57
CA ASP A 127 9.10 -1.70 -5.40
C ASP A 127 8.22 -2.26 -4.27
N HIS A 128 6.89 -2.19 -4.38
CA HIS A 128 5.92 -2.64 -3.36
C HIS A 128 4.92 -3.73 -3.83
N ASN A 129 4.78 -4.01 -5.13
CA ASN A 129 3.68 -4.83 -5.66
C ASN A 129 4.06 -6.18 -6.32
N ASN A 130 5.22 -6.74 -6.00
CA ASN A 130 5.76 -7.97 -6.60
C ASN A 130 5.11 -9.27 -6.07
N VAL A 131 3.78 -9.40 -6.26
CA VAL A 131 2.96 -10.48 -5.68
C VAL A 131 3.40 -11.90 -6.07
N ALA A 132 4.20 -12.05 -7.13
CA ALA A 132 4.79 -13.32 -7.55
C ALA A 132 5.86 -13.88 -6.57
N LEU A 133 6.28 -13.10 -5.55
CA LEU A 133 7.07 -13.61 -4.43
C LEU A 133 6.27 -14.52 -3.49
N ALA A 134 4.93 -14.52 -3.56
CA ALA A 134 4.10 -15.53 -2.90
C ALA A 134 3.70 -16.61 -3.91
N SER A 135 4.07 -17.87 -3.62
CA SER A 135 3.66 -19.02 -4.42
C SER A 135 2.28 -19.56 -4.04
N GLY A 136 1.66 -20.31 -4.95
CA GLY A 136 0.31 -20.85 -4.77
C GLY A 136 -0.76 -19.84 -5.16
N THR A 137 -1.83 -19.77 -4.38
CA THR A 137 -3.00 -18.90 -4.63
C THR A 137 -3.39 -18.10 -3.38
N PRO A 138 -2.52 -17.21 -2.88
CA PRO A 138 -2.84 -16.33 -1.75
C PRO A 138 -3.97 -15.37 -2.11
N LYS A 139 -4.73 -14.90 -1.10
CA LYS A 139 -5.66 -13.80 -1.31
C LYS A 139 -4.92 -12.47 -1.39
N ILE A 140 -4.99 -11.80 -2.53
CA ILE A 140 -4.33 -10.50 -2.73
C ILE A 140 -5.29 -9.37 -2.34
N LEU A 141 -4.93 -8.61 -1.31
CA LEU A 141 -5.62 -7.41 -0.83
C LEU A 141 -4.84 -6.18 -1.31
N ARG A 142 -5.33 -5.49 -2.33
CA ARG A 142 -4.75 -4.24 -2.83
C ARG A 142 -5.38 -3.05 -2.11
N GLY A 143 -4.56 -2.11 -1.67
CA GLY A 143 -4.99 -0.90 -0.99
C GLY A 143 -5.61 0.15 -1.93
N LEU A 144 -5.35 0.02 -3.23
CA LEU A 144 -5.86 0.89 -4.29
C LEU A 144 -6.71 0.11 -5.30
N ALA A 145 -7.65 0.79 -5.93
CA ALA A 145 -8.46 0.34 -7.05
C ALA A 145 -8.42 1.42 -8.15
N GLY A 146 -7.58 1.20 -9.18
CA GLY A 146 -7.31 2.22 -10.19
C GLY A 146 -6.56 3.42 -9.58
N SER A 147 -7.11 4.63 -9.72
CA SER A 147 -6.56 5.87 -9.17
C SER A 147 -7.18 6.28 -7.81
N ASP A 148 -7.90 5.37 -7.15
CA ASP A 148 -8.49 5.60 -5.84
C ASP A 148 -8.18 4.50 -4.83
N TRP A 149 -8.50 4.72 -3.55
CA TRP A 149 -8.37 3.68 -2.54
C TRP A 149 -9.42 2.58 -2.75
N ALA A 150 -8.99 1.32 -2.64
CA ALA A 150 -9.92 0.21 -2.48
C ALA A 150 -10.59 0.30 -1.10
N LYS A 151 -11.77 -0.28 -0.94
CA LYS A 151 -12.36 -0.53 0.38
C LYS A 151 -12.04 -1.96 0.80
N VAL A 152 -11.08 -2.14 1.70
CA VAL A 152 -10.74 -3.44 2.31
C VAL A 152 -11.21 -3.43 3.75
N ASP A 153 -12.11 -4.36 4.09
CA ASP A 153 -12.56 -4.65 5.46
C ASP A 153 -13.05 -6.10 5.49
N GLU A 154 -12.16 -7.02 5.84
CA GLU A 154 -12.38 -8.47 5.76
C GLU A 154 -12.04 -9.17 7.07
N THR A 155 -12.45 -10.44 7.20
CA THR A 155 -12.00 -11.31 8.30
C THR A 155 -11.58 -12.66 7.74
N ILE A 156 -10.31 -13.02 7.97
CA ILE A 156 -9.64 -14.20 7.41
C ILE A 156 -9.06 -15.01 8.58
N GLN A 157 -9.44 -16.29 8.71
CA GLN A 157 -9.03 -17.18 9.81
C GLN A 157 -9.24 -16.58 11.23
N GLY A 158 -10.24 -15.71 11.39
CA GLY A 158 -10.55 -15.01 12.66
C GLY A 158 -9.77 -13.70 12.89
N VAL A 159 -8.86 -13.32 11.99
CA VAL A 159 -8.15 -12.02 12.01
C VAL A 159 -8.89 -11.06 11.10
N ARG A 160 -9.29 -9.89 11.62
CA ARG A 160 -9.82 -8.80 10.80
C ARG A 160 -8.66 -8.05 10.14
N ILE A 161 -8.80 -7.72 8.86
CA ILE A 161 -7.83 -6.92 8.10
C ILE A 161 -8.61 -5.84 7.37
N ARG A 162 -8.25 -4.57 7.59
CA ARG A 162 -8.83 -3.41 6.90
C ARG A 162 -7.76 -2.43 6.46
N ASN A 163 -8.04 -1.61 5.45
CA ASN A 163 -7.14 -0.53 5.06
C ASN A 163 -7.51 0.82 5.68
N VAL A 164 -6.52 1.72 5.72
CA VAL A 164 -6.63 3.14 6.11
C VAL A 164 -6.04 3.97 4.99
N ASN A 165 -6.85 4.88 4.45
CA ASN A 165 -6.50 5.74 3.32
C ASN A 165 -5.46 6.78 3.75
N VAL A 166 -4.29 6.78 3.10
CA VAL A 166 -3.21 7.75 3.31
C VAL A 166 -2.63 8.22 1.97
N TYR A 167 -1.63 9.10 2.02
CA TYR A 167 -0.90 9.58 0.86
C TYR A 167 0.56 9.14 0.93
N HIS A 168 1.24 9.10 -0.23
CA HIS A 168 2.66 8.77 -0.30
C HIS A 168 3.58 10.01 -0.16
N ASP A 169 2.98 11.20 -0.08
CA ASP A 169 3.65 12.49 0.10
C ASP A 169 2.83 13.40 1.05
N ASP A 170 3.42 14.53 1.42
CA ASP A 170 2.82 15.62 2.20
C ASP A 170 1.93 16.56 1.36
N THR A 171 1.87 16.37 0.04
CA THR A 171 1.11 17.17 -0.93
C THR A 171 -0.18 16.48 -1.40
N GLN A 172 -0.78 15.65 -0.54
CA GLN A 172 -2.04 14.93 -0.78
C GLN A 172 -2.00 14.00 -2.01
N GLY A 173 -0.85 13.37 -2.24
CA GLY A 173 -0.61 12.43 -3.33
C GLY A 173 -0.27 13.09 -4.65
N SER A 174 -0.01 14.40 -4.70
CA SER A 174 0.26 15.10 -5.97
C SER A 174 1.63 14.78 -6.56
N ALA A 175 2.59 14.28 -5.75
CA ALA A 175 3.96 13.99 -6.17
C ALA A 175 4.25 12.48 -6.27
N ARG A 176 3.59 11.67 -5.45
CA ARG A 176 3.82 10.22 -5.29
C ARG A 176 2.53 9.38 -5.18
N GLY A 177 1.36 9.98 -5.29
CA GLY A 177 0.09 9.28 -5.33
C GLY A 177 -0.50 8.88 -3.97
N LYS A 178 -1.59 8.13 -4.04
CA LYS A 178 -2.31 7.57 -2.88
C LYS A 178 -1.59 6.33 -2.34
N ASN A 179 -1.78 6.04 -1.06
CA ASN A 179 -1.23 4.86 -0.40
C ASN A 179 -2.22 4.33 0.66
N ALA A 180 -2.07 3.09 1.14
CA ALA A 180 -2.97 2.50 2.11
C ALA A 180 -2.20 1.69 3.19
N VAL A 181 -2.50 1.95 4.46
CA VAL A 181 -1.95 1.18 5.58
C VAL A 181 -2.95 0.11 5.99
N PHE A 182 -2.50 -1.13 6.16
CA PHE A 182 -3.34 -2.24 6.64
C PHE A 182 -3.24 -2.40 8.17
N VAL A 183 -4.38 -2.66 8.83
CA VAL A 183 -4.56 -2.79 10.29
C VAL A 183 -5.72 -3.75 10.64
#